data_AF-A0A4Q9G8T2-F1
#
_entry.id   AF-A0A4Q9G8T2-F1
#
_cell.length_a   1.000
_cell.length_b   1.000
_cell.length_c   1.000
_cell.angle_alpha   90.00
_cell.angle_beta   90.00
_cell.angle_gamma   90.00
#
_symmetry.space_group_name_H-M   'P 1'
#
loop_
_entity.id
_entity.type
_entity.pdbx_description
1 polymer ?
#
loop_
_entity_poly.entity_id
_entity_poly.type
_entity_poly.pdbx_seq_one_letter_code
_entity_poly.pdbx_strand_id
1 'polypeptide(L)'
;MAEPLFLNAARGRPQAVFGSGVAPGAVVHPDARLEQDVTVDPGAVIGPRAEIGRGAVICANAVVGPDVRLGRGSAVGAGATLVNALIGDRVVIHQGARVGQSGAEVAPGEGASRAGRVILQDDVVIGANATIDRGSLRDTVIGEGSRIDNLAHIRQDVMIGRRSTISAGAAIEPGTRLPDFSNSLPGAAAGLAPRELGS
;
A
#
# COMPACT_ATOMS: atom_id res chain seq x y z
N MET A 1 1.38 15.98 -28.91
CA MET A 1 1.88 14.73 -28.30
C MET A 1 1.79 14.92 -26.80
N ALA A 2 0.89 14.20 -26.13
CA ALA A 2 0.70 14.32 -24.68
C ALA A 2 1.93 13.75 -23.96
N GLU A 3 2.54 14.51 -23.07
CA GLU A 3 3.57 13.99 -22.17
C GLU A 3 2.98 12.81 -21.40
N PRO A 4 3.69 11.68 -21.26
CA PRO A 4 3.17 10.55 -20.52
C PRO A 4 2.95 10.97 -19.07
N LEU A 5 1.82 10.53 -18.51
CA LEU A 5 1.26 10.83 -17.19
C LEU A 5 2.15 10.37 -16.01
N PHE A 6 3.47 10.23 -16.20
CA PHE A 6 4.46 10.02 -15.16
C PHE A 6 4.80 11.36 -14.52
N LEU A 7 3.78 12.04 -13.98
CA LEU A 7 3.97 13.25 -13.19
C LEU A 7 4.78 12.86 -11.95
N ASN A 8 5.99 13.41 -11.89
CA ASN A 8 6.98 13.35 -10.81
C ASN A 8 6.34 13.04 -9.45
N ALA A 9 6.64 11.87 -8.85
CA ALA A 9 6.09 11.41 -7.58
C ALA A 9 6.32 12.38 -6.41
N ALA A 10 7.21 13.38 -6.58
CA ALA A 10 7.41 14.48 -5.64
C ALA A 10 6.23 15.47 -5.57
N ARG A 11 5.45 15.67 -6.65
CA ARG A 11 4.26 16.54 -6.63
C ARG A 11 3.08 15.76 -6.03
N GLY A 12 2.78 16.05 -4.76
CA GLY A 12 1.63 15.49 -4.05
C GLY A 12 1.96 14.50 -2.94
N ARG A 13 3.25 14.19 -2.71
CA ARG A 13 3.68 13.36 -1.58
C ARG A 13 3.19 13.95 -0.25
N PRO A 14 2.51 13.18 0.63
CA PRO A 14 2.17 13.62 1.97
C PRO A 14 3.38 14.17 2.71
N GLN A 15 3.19 15.33 3.35
CA GLN A 15 4.21 16.04 4.11
C GLN A 15 3.82 16.04 5.59
N ALA A 16 4.84 15.97 6.44
CA ALA A 16 4.66 16.26 7.86
C ALA A 16 4.33 17.75 8.06
N VAL A 17 3.47 18.04 9.02
CA VAL A 17 3.05 19.42 9.32
C VAL A 17 3.68 19.92 10.62
N PHE A 18 4.22 19.02 11.47
CA PHE A 18 4.68 19.33 12.82
C PHE A 18 6.22 19.38 12.97
N GLY A 19 6.95 19.41 11.84
CA GLY A 19 8.42 19.43 11.84
C GLY A 19 9.01 18.04 11.69
N SER A 20 10.28 17.86 12.07
CA SER A 20 11.00 16.59 11.96
C SER A 20 11.01 15.80 13.28
N GLY A 21 11.21 14.49 13.18
CA GLY A 21 11.27 13.59 14.33
C GLY A 21 9.89 13.11 14.79
N VAL A 22 9.83 12.54 15.99
CA VAL A 22 8.58 12.03 16.59
C VAL A 22 7.91 13.17 17.36
N ALA A 23 6.77 13.65 16.87
CA ALA A 23 6.04 14.74 17.48
C ALA A 23 5.38 14.34 18.81
N PRO A 24 5.21 15.28 19.76
CA PRO A 24 4.37 15.05 20.93
C PRO A 24 2.97 14.57 20.55
N GLY A 25 2.49 13.51 21.20
CA GLY A 25 1.20 12.89 20.91
C GLY A 25 1.22 11.80 19.84
N ALA A 26 2.36 11.54 19.19
CA ALA A 26 2.57 10.28 18.47
C ALA A 26 2.77 9.12 19.45
N VAL A 27 2.26 7.94 19.11
CA VAL A 27 2.42 6.72 19.92
C VAL A 27 3.30 5.74 19.16
N VAL A 28 4.52 5.53 19.64
CA VAL A 28 5.48 4.58 19.05
C VAL A 28 5.73 3.47 20.05
N HIS A 29 5.45 2.23 19.67
CA HIS A 29 5.72 1.08 20.53
C HIS A 29 7.24 0.94 20.79
N PRO A 30 7.70 0.56 21.99
CA PRO A 30 9.12 0.42 22.30
C PRO A 30 9.89 -0.54 21.38
N ASP A 31 9.24 -1.63 20.95
CA ASP A 31 9.82 -2.61 20.00
C ASP A 31 9.82 -2.15 18.53
N ALA A 32 9.26 -0.98 18.21
CA ALA A 32 9.33 -0.44 16.85
C ALA A 32 10.74 0.07 16.54
N ARG A 33 11.18 -0.12 15.30
CA ARG A 33 12.51 0.25 14.83
C ARG A 33 12.39 1.38 13.81
N LEU A 34 12.82 2.57 14.18
CA LEU A 34 12.85 3.75 13.31
C LEU A 34 14.30 4.04 12.93
N GLU A 35 14.58 4.17 11.63
CA GLU A 35 15.88 4.65 11.13
C GLU A 35 16.02 6.18 11.31
N GLN A 36 17.13 6.76 10.84
CA GLN A 36 17.41 8.20 10.90
C GLN A 36 16.37 9.03 10.12
N ASP A 37 16.19 10.28 10.52
CA ASP A 37 15.35 11.27 9.83
C ASP A 37 13.88 10.84 9.63
N VAL A 38 13.38 9.85 10.38
CA VAL A 38 11.96 9.48 10.38
C VAL A 38 11.15 10.57 11.07
N THR A 39 10.06 10.98 10.42
CA THR A 39 9.13 11.97 10.95
C THR A 39 7.79 11.32 11.23
N VAL A 40 7.24 11.59 12.42
CA VAL A 40 5.96 11.04 12.88
C VAL A 40 5.12 12.17 13.48
N ASP A 41 4.02 12.51 12.83
CA ASP A 41 3.10 13.58 13.25
C ASP A 41 2.20 13.13 14.44
N PRO A 42 1.56 14.07 15.16
CA PRO A 42 0.69 13.78 16.29
C PRO A 42 -0.46 12.81 15.96
N GLY A 43 -0.79 11.95 16.92
CA GLY A 43 -1.86 10.95 16.78
C GLY A 43 -1.50 9.75 15.91
N ALA A 44 -0.37 9.78 15.18
CA ALA A 44 0.10 8.60 14.47
C ALA A 44 0.48 7.49 15.46
N VAL A 45 0.20 6.24 15.09
CA VAL A 45 0.45 5.05 15.90
C VAL A 45 1.37 4.10 15.15
N ILE A 46 2.47 3.70 15.77
CA ILE A 46 3.41 2.71 15.24
C ILE A 46 3.44 1.50 16.19
N GLY A 47 3.02 0.34 15.69
CA GLY A 47 2.88 -0.90 16.43
C GLY A 47 4.20 -1.64 16.70
N PRO A 48 4.16 -2.72 17.50
CA PRO A 48 5.34 -3.48 17.89
C PRO A 48 6.03 -4.11 16.68
N ARG A 49 7.37 -4.10 16.68
CA ARG A 49 8.22 -4.69 15.64
C ARG A 49 8.02 -4.13 14.24
N ALA A 50 7.29 -3.02 14.09
CA ALA A 50 7.26 -2.28 12.84
C ALA A 50 8.65 -1.72 12.54
N GLU A 51 9.06 -1.73 11.27
CA GLU A 51 10.35 -1.21 10.81
C GLU A 51 10.10 -0.05 9.84
N ILE A 52 10.62 1.13 10.17
CA ILE A 52 10.41 2.37 9.42
C ILE A 52 11.74 2.87 8.89
N GLY A 53 11.87 2.88 7.56
CA GLY A 53 13.08 3.25 6.85
C GLY A 53 13.41 4.74 6.92
N ARG A 54 14.67 5.06 6.68
CA ARG A 54 15.24 6.41 6.80
C ARG A 54 14.44 7.43 6.00
N GLY A 55 14.18 8.59 6.59
CA GLY A 55 13.50 9.70 5.91
C GLY A 55 12.04 9.42 5.56
N ALA A 56 11.44 8.36 6.13
CA ALA A 56 10.02 8.10 5.99
C ALA A 56 9.19 9.11 6.79
N VAL A 57 8.01 9.43 6.27
CA VAL A 57 7.07 10.37 6.89
C VAL A 57 5.77 9.66 7.22
N ILE A 58 5.37 9.69 8.48
CA ILE A 58 4.10 9.16 8.97
C ILE A 58 3.23 10.34 9.42
N CYS A 59 2.23 10.69 8.63
CA CYS A 59 1.36 11.84 8.89
C CYS A 59 0.35 11.57 10.01
N ALA A 60 -0.30 12.65 10.46
CA ALA A 60 -1.19 12.65 11.61
C ALA A 60 -2.26 11.54 11.54
N ASN A 61 -2.48 10.86 12.67
CA ASN A 61 -3.46 9.78 12.81
C ASN A 61 -3.27 8.57 11.88
N ALA A 62 -2.16 8.47 11.15
CA ALA A 62 -1.83 7.25 10.41
C ALA A 62 -1.49 6.11 11.38
N VAL A 63 -1.85 4.88 11.01
CA VAL A 63 -1.58 3.67 11.80
C VAL A 63 -0.67 2.75 11.01
N VAL A 64 0.50 2.46 11.57
CA VAL A 64 1.40 1.40 11.10
C VAL A 64 1.33 0.24 12.08
N GLY A 65 0.70 -0.85 11.66
CA GLY A 65 0.46 -2.03 12.49
C GLY A 65 1.72 -2.83 12.83
N PRO A 66 1.56 -3.92 13.61
CA PRO A 66 2.67 -4.78 14.00
C PRO A 66 3.32 -5.44 12.79
N ASP A 67 4.64 -5.62 12.87
CA ASP A 67 5.46 -6.31 11.86
C ASP A 67 5.43 -5.71 10.43
N VAL A 68 4.79 -4.54 10.25
CA VAL A 68 4.82 -3.80 8.99
C VAL A 68 6.22 -3.26 8.74
N ARG A 69 6.69 -3.42 7.50
CA ARG A 69 7.96 -2.84 7.06
C ARG A 69 7.70 -1.76 6.02
N LEU A 70 8.18 -0.56 6.29
CA LEU A 70 8.08 0.60 5.42
C LEU A 70 9.47 1.03 4.98
N GLY A 71 9.72 1.04 3.68
CA GLY A 71 11.01 1.43 3.10
C GLY A 71 11.36 2.91 3.26
N ARG A 72 12.56 3.23 2.80
CA ARG A 72 13.21 4.54 2.93
C ARG A 72 12.53 5.59 2.07
N GLY A 73 12.41 6.79 2.62
CA GLY A 73 11.82 7.91 1.90
C GLY A 73 10.38 7.69 1.49
N SER A 74 9.66 6.73 2.09
CA SER A 74 8.23 6.53 1.87
C SER A 74 7.40 7.54 2.66
N ALA A 75 6.14 7.74 2.29
CA ALA A 75 5.23 8.64 2.99
C ALA A 75 3.86 8.02 3.17
N VAL A 76 3.34 8.12 4.38
CA VAL A 76 2.04 7.59 4.79
C VAL A 76 1.16 8.78 5.19
N GLY A 77 0.13 9.03 4.38
CA GLY A 77 -0.78 10.15 4.54
C GLY A 77 -1.67 10.03 5.77
N ALA A 78 -2.23 11.16 6.18
CA ALA A 78 -3.03 11.25 7.40
C ALA A 78 -4.19 10.25 7.40
N GLY A 79 -4.41 9.58 8.53
CA GLY A 79 -5.49 8.59 8.70
C GLY A 79 -5.36 7.31 7.87
N ALA A 80 -4.27 7.11 7.11
CA ALA A 80 -4.03 5.84 6.43
C ALA A 80 -3.73 4.72 7.43
N THR A 81 -4.06 3.47 7.09
CA THR A 81 -3.82 2.30 7.96
C THR A 81 -3.08 1.22 7.19
N LEU A 82 -1.96 0.77 7.73
CA LEU A 82 -1.10 -0.27 7.17
C LEU A 82 -1.03 -1.44 8.15
N VAL A 83 -1.37 -2.64 7.68
CA VAL A 83 -1.26 -3.88 8.46
C VAL A 83 -0.84 -5.00 7.51
N ASN A 84 -0.19 -6.06 8.00
CA ASN A 84 0.19 -7.22 7.17
C ASN A 84 0.90 -6.85 5.85
N ALA A 85 1.78 -5.84 5.87
CA ALA A 85 2.34 -5.25 4.66
C ALA A 85 3.86 -5.17 4.68
N LEU A 86 4.46 -5.43 3.51
CA LEU A 86 5.86 -5.13 3.20
C LEU A 86 5.87 -4.05 2.11
N ILE A 87 6.47 -2.91 2.39
CA ILE A 87 6.40 -1.72 1.56
C ILE A 87 7.82 -1.28 1.23
N GLY A 88 8.11 -1.15 -0.06
CA GLY A 88 9.40 -0.73 -0.58
C GLY A 88 9.75 0.73 -0.32
N ASP A 89 10.80 1.18 -0.99
CA ASP A 89 11.33 2.53 -0.88
C ASP A 89 10.53 3.52 -1.73
N ARG A 90 10.46 4.78 -1.27
CA ARG A 90 9.81 5.90 -1.97
C ARG A 90 8.34 5.66 -2.32
N VAL A 91 7.67 4.77 -1.58
CA VAL A 91 6.24 4.51 -1.74
C VAL A 91 5.44 5.67 -1.15
N VAL A 92 4.43 6.12 -1.90
CA VAL A 92 3.53 7.18 -1.48
C VAL A 92 2.15 6.59 -1.22
N ILE A 93 1.69 6.67 0.02
CA ILE A 93 0.35 6.23 0.43
C ILE A 93 -0.43 7.47 0.84
N HIS A 94 -1.47 7.81 0.10
CA HIS A 94 -2.28 8.99 0.36
C HIS A 94 -3.27 8.78 1.51
N GLN A 95 -3.91 9.89 1.90
CA GLN A 95 -4.77 10.01 3.07
C GLN A 95 -5.88 8.95 3.07
N GLY A 96 -6.12 8.38 4.24
CA GLY A 96 -7.21 7.42 4.48
C GLY A 96 -7.10 6.05 3.78
N ALA A 97 -6.07 5.81 2.97
CA ALA A 97 -5.86 4.52 2.31
C ALA A 97 -5.72 3.37 3.33
N ARG A 98 -6.22 2.18 2.97
CA ARG A 98 -6.17 0.96 3.80
C ARG A 98 -5.38 -0.11 3.09
N VAL A 99 -4.32 -0.59 3.73
CA VAL A 99 -3.41 -1.57 3.15
C VAL A 99 -3.28 -2.77 4.07
N GLY A 100 -3.62 -3.94 3.54
CA GLY A 100 -3.43 -5.26 4.12
C GLY A 100 -4.48 -5.71 5.12
N GLN A 101 -5.63 -5.04 5.16
CA GLN A 101 -6.85 -5.62 5.72
C GLN A 101 -7.21 -6.94 5.01
N SER A 102 -7.97 -7.80 5.69
CA SER A 102 -8.55 -8.97 5.05
C SER A 102 -9.69 -8.54 4.13
N GLY A 103 -9.73 -9.09 2.91
CA GLY A 103 -10.92 -9.04 2.06
C GLY A 103 -12.01 -9.99 2.58
N ALA A 104 -13.03 -10.26 1.75
CA ALA A 104 -14.08 -11.23 2.07
C ALA A 104 -13.46 -12.60 2.39
N GLU A 105 -13.68 -13.09 3.61
CA GLU A 105 -13.09 -14.33 4.12
C GLU A 105 -13.62 -15.53 3.32
N VAL A 106 -12.70 -16.31 2.74
CA VAL A 106 -13.01 -17.68 2.30
C VAL A 106 -13.04 -18.51 3.57
N ALA A 107 -14.12 -19.26 3.81
CA ALA A 107 -14.25 -20.14 4.95
C ALA A 107 -12.98 -20.99 5.11
N PRO A 108 -12.40 -21.11 6.31
CA PRO A 108 -11.20 -21.90 6.51
C PRO A 108 -11.48 -23.35 6.09
N GLY A 109 -10.88 -23.79 5.00
CA GLY A 109 -10.75 -25.21 4.69
C GLY A 109 -9.79 -25.87 5.69
N GLU A 110 -9.86 -27.20 5.83
CA GLU A 110 -8.93 -27.93 6.68
C GLU A 110 -7.47 -27.65 6.26
N GLY A 111 -6.72 -27.05 7.19
CA GLY A 111 -5.37 -26.54 6.94
C GLY A 111 -5.34 -25.02 6.85
N ALA A 112 -5.30 -24.35 8.00
CA ALA A 112 -5.10 -22.90 8.11
C ALA A 112 -3.73 -22.52 7.54
N SER A 113 -3.66 -22.27 6.23
CA SER A 113 -2.48 -21.70 5.59
C SER A 113 -2.24 -20.30 6.20
N ARG A 114 -0.98 -19.99 6.49
CA ARG A 114 -0.59 -18.65 6.94
C ARG A 114 -1.02 -17.67 5.85
N ALA A 115 -2.08 -16.94 6.12
CA ALA A 115 -2.64 -16.04 5.13
C ALA A 115 -1.63 -14.95 4.74
N GLY A 116 -1.68 -14.55 3.48
CA GLY A 116 -0.70 -13.68 2.82
C GLY A 116 -0.71 -12.23 3.28
N ARG A 117 0.14 -11.43 2.64
CA ARG A 117 0.41 -10.04 2.94
C ARG A 117 0.05 -9.16 1.75
N VAL A 118 0.23 -7.86 1.91
CA VAL A 118 0.41 -6.94 0.78
C VAL A 118 1.90 -6.67 0.60
N ILE A 119 2.37 -6.73 -0.65
CA ILE A 119 3.70 -6.30 -1.05
C ILE A 119 3.55 -5.12 -2.00
N LEU A 120 3.99 -3.95 -1.56
CA LEU A 120 4.15 -2.78 -2.42
C LEU A 120 5.63 -2.65 -2.76
N GLN A 121 5.97 -2.71 -4.04
CA GLN A 121 7.34 -2.48 -4.49
C GLN A 121 7.70 -0.99 -4.48
N ASP A 122 8.95 -0.68 -4.81
CA ASP A 122 9.47 0.69 -4.82
C ASP A 122 8.65 1.61 -5.73
N ASP A 123 8.62 2.89 -5.37
CA ASP A 123 8.01 3.98 -6.17
C ASP A 123 6.51 3.79 -6.46
N VAL A 124 5.83 2.87 -5.78
CA VAL A 124 4.38 2.69 -5.88
C VAL A 124 3.65 3.90 -5.28
N VAL A 125 2.55 4.31 -5.90
CA VAL A 125 1.66 5.34 -5.38
C VAL A 125 0.26 4.77 -5.15
N ILE A 126 -0.23 4.87 -3.93
CA ILE A 126 -1.58 4.48 -3.52
C ILE A 126 -2.40 5.74 -3.25
N GLY A 127 -3.49 5.90 -4.00
CA GLY A 127 -4.40 7.04 -3.93
C GLY A 127 -5.20 7.09 -2.63
N ALA A 128 -5.80 8.25 -2.38
CA ALA A 128 -6.57 8.52 -1.19
C ALA A 128 -7.77 7.56 -1.09
N ASN A 129 -7.99 7.03 0.12
CA ASN A 129 -9.05 6.08 0.42
C ASN A 129 -9.10 4.82 -0.46
N ALA A 130 -8.01 4.48 -1.17
CA ALA A 130 -7.90 3.19 -1.84
C ALA A 130 -7.75 2.06 -0.81
N THR A 131 -8.23 0.86 -1.16
CA THR A 131 -8.16 -0.32 -0.31
C THR A 131 -7.40 -1.43 -1.02
N ILE A 132 -6.37 -1.97 -0.35
CA ILE A 132 -5.57 -3.10 -0.86
C ILE A 132 -5.71 -4.27 0.12
N ASP A 133 -6.45 -5.30 -0.27
CA ASP A 133 -6.65 -6.47 0.57
C ASP A 133 -5.40 -7.36 0.53
N ARG A 134 -4.97 -7.84 1.69
CA ARG A 134 -3.91 -8.85 1.75
C ARG A 134 -4.38 -10.13 1.09
N GLY A 135 -3.45 -10.93 0.58
CA GLY A 135 -3.84 -12.18 -0.03
C GLY A 135 -4.27 -13.25 0.98
N SER A 136 -5.09 -14.19 0.53
CA SER A 136 -5.62 -15.29 1.34
C SER A 136 -4.83 -16.58 1.13
N LEU A 137 -4.34 -16.81 -0.10
CA LEU A 137 -3.51 -17.97 -0.46
C LEU A 137 -2.06 -17.60 -0.76
N ARG A 138 -1.84 -16.40 -1.28
CA ARG A 138 -0.53 -15.85 -1.64
C ARG A 138 -0.46 -14.40 -1.20
N ASP A 139 0.64 -13.69 -1.46
CA ASP A 139 0.68 -12.25 -1.21
C ASP A 139 -0.02 -11.49 -2.35
N THR A 140 -0.73 -10.41 -2.04
CA THR A 140 -1.18 -9.39 -3.03
C THR A 140 0.01 -8.51 -3.36
N VAL A 141 0.33 -8.32 -4.64
CA VAL A 141 1.57 -7.64 -5.08
C VAL A 141 1.26 -6.50 -6.04
N ILE A 142 1.80 -5.32 -5.73
CA ILE A 142 1.78 -4.14 -6.61
C ILE A 142 3.20 -3.84 -7.07
N GLY A 143 3.41 -3.96 -8.38
CA GLY A 143 4.72 -3.83 -9.01
C GLY A 143 5.27 -2.41 -9.01
N GLU A 144 6.59 -2.30 -9.08
CA GLU A 144 7.37 -1.06 -8.99
C GLU A 144 6.82 0.06 -9.90
N GLY A 145 6.75 1.28 -9.36
CA GLY A 145 6.32 2.47 -10.09
C GLY A 145 4.85 2.47 -10.52
N SER A 146 4.04 1.52 -10.05
CA SER A 146 2.61 1.48 -10.36
C SER A 146 1.83 2.50 -9.53
N ARG A 147 0.73 2.98 -10.09
CA ARG A 147 -0.16 3.96 -9.46
C ARG A 147 -1.56 3.39 -9.34
N ILE A 148 -2.03 3.30 -8.11
CA ILE A 148 -3.42 2.99 -7.77
C ILE A 148 -4.09 4.32 -7.43
N ASP A 149 -5.11 4.71 -8.17
CA ASP A 149 -5.76 6.00 -7.96
C ASP A 149 -6.81 5.94 -6.82
N ASN A 150 -7.38 7.10 -6.50
CA ASN A 150 -8.27 7.29 -5.36
C ASN A 150 -9.47 6.34 -5.42
N LEU A 151 -9.91 5.85 -4.25
CA LEU A 151 -11.08 5.00 -4.09
C LEU A 151 -11.03 3.65 -4.86
N ALA A 152 -9.89 3.28 -5.46
CA ALA A 152 -9.76 1.97 -6.07
C ALA A 152 -9.74 0.86 -5.00
N HIS A 153 -10.30 -0.31 -5.34
CA HIS A 153 -10.31 -1.50 -4.49
C HIS A 153 -9.54 -2.62 -5.17
N ILE A 154 -8.40 -2.97 -4.59
CA ILE A 154 -7.58 -4.10 -5.02
C ILE A 154 -7.85 -5.27 -4.08
N ARG A 155 -8.42 -6.34 -4.60
CA ARG A 155 -8.82 -7.50 -3.80
C ARG A 155 -7.65 -8.47 -3.57
N GLN A 156 -7.91 -9.49 -2.77
CA GLN A 156 -6.90 -10.45 -2.34
C GLN A 156 -6.24 -11.21 -3.50
N ASP A 157 -4.99 -11.63 -3.32
CA ASP A 157 -4.19 -12.44 -4.26
C ASP A 157 -3.92 -11.78 -5.63
N VAL A 158 -4.28 -10.50 -5.81
CA VAL A 158 -4.04 -9.74 -7.03
C VAL A 158 -2.55 -9.53 -7.26
N MET A 159 -2.11 -9.61 -8.51
CA MET A 159 -0.76 -9.28 -8.95
C MET A 159 -0.80 -8.24 -10.06
N ILE A 160 -0.31 -7.04 -9.77
CA ILE A 160 -0.20 -5.95 -10.73
C ILE A 160 1.26 -5.79 -11.12
N GLY A 161 1.56 -5.90 -12.41
CA GLY A 161 2.89 -5.67 -12.98
C GLY A 161 3.34 -4.22 -12.86
N ARG A 162 4.62 -3.98 -13.15
CA ARG A 162 5.31 -2.69 -12.97
C ARG A 162 4.71 -1.59 -13.85
N ARG A 163 4.81 -0.35 -13.38
CA ARG A 163 4.41 0.87 -14.10
C ARG A 163 2.98 0.80 -14.65
N SER A 164 2.10 0.11 -13.93
CA SER A 164 0.68 0.02 -14.26
C SER A 164 -0.10 1.17 -13.62
N THR A 165 -1.21 1.55 -14.22
CA THR A 165 -2.13 2.53 -13.67
C THR A 165 -3.51 1.91 -13.45
N ILE A 166 -4.05 2.08 -12.25
CA ILE A 166 -5.41 1.67 -11.90
C ILE A 166 -6.24 2.93 -11.65
N SER A 167 -7.25 3.14 -12.49
CA SER A 167 -8.13 4.31 -12.45
C SER A 167 -8.91 4.43 -11.13
N ALA A 168 -9.31 5.66 -10.80
CA ALA A 168 -10.07 5.94 -9.60
C ALA A 168 -11.38 5.13 -9.55
N GLY A 169 -11.71 4.61 -8.39
CA GLY A 169 -12.92 3.80 -8.16
C GLY A 169 -12.94 2.43 -8.85
N ALA A 170 -11.85 2.02 -9.53
CA ALA A 170 -11.80 0.70 -10.14
C ALA A 170 -11.74 -0.40 -9.07
N ALA A 171 -12.42 -1.52 -9.33
CA ALA A 171 -12.32 -2.73 -8.53
C ALA A 171 -11.58 -3.81 -9.33
N ILE A 172 -10.53 -4.38 -8.73
CA ILE A 172 -9.76 -5.48 -9.33
C ILE A 172 -10.10 -6.77 -8.59
N GLU A 173 -10.64 -7.75 -9.33
CA GLU A 173 -11.15 -8.99 -8.76
C GLU A 173 -10.06 -9.89 -8.16
N PRO A 174 -10.38 -10.74 -7.16
CA PRO A 174 -9.40 -11.58 -6.49
C PRO A 174 -8.59 -12.45 -7.48
N GLY A 175 -7.30 -12.59 -7.23
CA GLY A 175 -6.41 -13.43 -8.05
C GLY A 175 -6.12 -12.90 -9.46
N THR A 176 -6.65 -11.74 -9.84
CA THR A 176 -6.37 -11.10 -11.13
C THR A 176 -4.88 -10.83 -11.31
N ARG A 177 -4.37 -11.10 -12.52
CA ARG A 177 -2.99 -10.83 -12.91
C ARG A 177 -2.94 -9.83 -14.05
N LEU A 178 -2.39 -8.66 -13.78
CA LEU A 178 -2.14 -7.63 -14.78
C LEU A 178 -0.65 -7.60 -15.14
N PRO A 179 -0.27 -7.65 -16.42
CA PRO A 179 1.13 -7.53 -16.83
C PRO A 179 1.68 -6.10 -16.60
N ASP A 180 2.99 -5.93 -16.79
CA ASP A 180 3.64 -4.62 -16.77
C ASP A 180 2.94 -3.66 -17.75
N PHE A 181 2.91 -2.36 -17.41
CA PHE A 181 2.32 -1.28 -18.20
C PHE A 181 0.81 -1.40 -18.44
N SER A 182 0.10 -2.11 -17.57
CA SER A 182 -1.36 -2.22 -17.66
C SER A 182 -2.04 -0.90 -17.28
N ASN A 183 -3.11 -0.54 -17.98
CA ASN A 183 -3.92 0.64 -17.66
C ASN A 183 -5.38 0.21 -17.50
N SER A 184 -5.96 0.34 -16.30
CA SER A 184 -7.40 0.14 -16.13
C SER A 184 -8.14 1.41 -16.54
N LEU A 185 -9.26 1.25 -17.25
CA LEU A 185 -10.13 2.37 -17.62
C LEU A 185 -11.05 2.74 -16.44
N PRO A 186 -11.47 4.02 -16.31
CA PRO A 186 -12.45 4.42 -15.29
C PRO A 186 -13.74 3.59 -15.42
N GLY A 187 -14.25 3.07 -14.29
CA GLY A 187 -15.47 2.27 -14.25
C GLY A 187 -15.34 0.82 -14.74
N ALA A 188 -14.16 0.37 -15.15
CA ALA A 188 -13.93 -1.04 -15.47
C ALA A 188 -13.72 -1.86 -14.19
N ALA A 189 -14.63 -2.81 -13.91
CA ALA A 189 -14.30 -3.97 -13.12
C ALA A 189 -13.35 -4.83 -13.98
N ALA A 190 -12.04 -4.71 -13.78
CA ALA A 190 -11.08 -5.51 -14.54
C ALA A 190 -11.02 -6.90 -13.91
N GLY A 191 -11.99 -7.75 -14.28
CA GLY A 191 -11.95 -9.18 -14.02
C GLY A 191 -11.19 -9.88 -15.14
N LEU A 192 -9.88 -10.05 -14.99
CA LEU A 192 -9.17 -11.08 -15.76
C LEU A 192 -9.13 -12.33 -14.88
N ALA A 193 -10.13 -13.20 -15.08
CA ALA A 193 -10.09 -14.55 -14.52
C ALA A 193 -8.77 -15.24 -14.92
N PRO A 194 -8.18 -16.07 -14.04
CA PRO A 194 -7.02 -16.85 -14.42
C PRO A 194 -7.38 -17.71 -15.62
N ARG A 195 -6.70 -17.53 -16.76
CA ARG A 195 -6.66 -18.58 -17.77
C ARG A 195 -5.91 -19.74 -17.13
N GLU A 196 -6.63 -20.83 -16.84
CA GLU A 196 -5.98 -22.12 -16.71
C GLU A 196 -5.18 -22.34 -18.00
N LEU A 197 -3.86 -22.43 -17.87
CA LEU A 197 -3.02 -23.01 -18.93
C LEU A 197 -3.35 -24.51 -18.94
N GLY A 198 -4.42 -24.86 -19.66
CA GLY A 198 -4.82 -26.21 -19.97
C GLY A 198 -4.38 -26.58 -21.38
N SER A 199 -3.65 -27.70 -21.46
CA SER A 199 -3.00 -28.40 -22.58
C SER A 199 -1.76 -27.75 -23.19
#